data_AF-A0A7S0VZS8-F1
#
_entry.id   AF-A0A7S0VZS8-F1
#
_cell.length_a   1.000
_cell.length_b   1.000
_cell.length_c   1.000
_cell.angle_alpha   90.00
_cell.angle_beta   90.00
_cell.angle_gamma   90.00
#
_symmetry.space_group_name_H-M   'P 1'
#
loop_
_entity.id
_entity.type
_entity.pdbx_description
1 polymer ?
#
loop_
_entity_poly.entity_id
_entity_poly.type
_entity_poly.pdbx_seq_one_letter_code
_entity_poly.pdbx_strand_id
1 'polypeptide(L)'
;IPFIRGLSQQFVANVQMPSAKSPSVRHLDRARSGKVLVGPAQMQEIVLGEVNRLEVFQVHTEQDGYNFGRTYIFRAGSAEECEEWQRDIKSQWHAAVVEASNLSRLGAVRLRVEIFSGSNLFQGLMALLIVGNFIINVVQSELKFDKGSYWDVQLSQIEVVLTLAFVAELGLNLFANWFRRFANDGWSVFDFVVVSLSLVALALDDESSDVNVMRLLRPLRVVRLLGRLRSLRLIINACTRSLVPVSNAFLVTFLITAIYSILGVSFFDGLAPEYFGRFSLALYTMFQISTGDGWASEVSRVMLRRKEVCLRSAREGAYAS
;
A
#
# COMPACT_ATOMS: atom_id res chain seq x y z
N ILE A 1 14.02 22.18 -9.77
CA ILE A 1 12.93 23.20 -9.80
C ILE A 1 11.55 22.65 -9.37
N PRO A 2 10.99 21.53 -9.91
CA PRO A 2 9.70 20.96 -9.42
C PRO A 2 9.82 20.33 -8.01
N PHE A 3 11.00 19.77 -7.71
CA PHE A 3 11.33 19.16 -6.42
C PHE A 3 11.38 20.19 -5.27
N ILE A 4 11.84 21.42 -5.55
CA ILE A 4 11.95 22.51 -4.59
C ILE A 4 10.56 23.12 -4.29
N ARG A 5 9.69 23.28 -5.30
CA ARG A 5 8.26 23.62 -5.09
C ARG A 5 7.50 22.55 -4.27
N GLY A 6 7.89 21.28 -4.41
CA GLY A 6 7.35 20.18 -3.60
C GLY A 6 7.84 20.19 -2.15
N LEU A 7 9.08 20.63 -1.92
CA LEU A 7 9.67 20.83 -0.60
C LEU A 7 9.08 22.05 0.12
N SER A 8 8.77 23.14 -0.59
CA SER A 8 8.23 24.37 0.00
C SER A 8 6.81 24.22 0.54
N GLN A 9 5.94 23.50 -0.17
CA GLN A 9 4.60 23.13 0.32
C GLN A 9 4.61 22.12 1.48
N GLN A 10 5.74 21.43 1.71
CA GLN A 10 5.94 20.54 2.86
C GLN A 10 6.57 21.28 4.05
N PHE A 11 7.40 22.28 3.79
CA PHE A 11 8.01 23.16 4.80
C PHE A 11 6.94 23.99 5.55
N VAL A 12 5.94 24.52 4.84
CA VAL A 12 4.81 25.30 5.40
C VAL A 12 3.96 24.48 6.38
N ALA A 13 3.90 23.15 6.24
CA ALA A 13 3.01 22.29 7.02
C ALA A 13 3.56 21.88 8.41
N ASN A 14 4.76 22.33 8.81
CA ASN A 14 5.43 21.82 10.03
C ASN A 14 5.82 22.88 11.06
N VAL A 15 5.36 24.10 10.86
CA VAL A 15 5.61 25.26 11.71
C VAL A 15 4.73 25.16 12.98
N GLN A 16 5.10 24.31 13.95
CA GLN A 16 4.59 24.38 15.33
C GLN A 16 5.65 24.86 16.34
N MET A 17 5.41 26.03 16.93
CA MET A 17 6.28 26.70 17.91
C MET A 17 6.47 25.89 19.19
N PRO A 18 7.69 25.85 19.78
CA PRO A 18 7.88 25.42 21.15
C PRO A 18 7.86 26.63 22.10
N SER A 19 7.00 26.51 23.10
CA SER A 19 7.18 27.15 24.40
C SER A 19 8.42 26.56 25.07
N ALA A 20 9.15 27.41 25.79
CA ALA A 20 10.45 27.19 26.42
C ALA A 20 10.59 25.91 27.29
N LYS A 21 11.68 25.14 27.08
CA LYS A 21 12.67 24.57 28.05
C LYS A 21 13.38 23.33 27.44
N SER A 22 14.72 23.27 27.57
CA SER A 22 15.65 22.24 27.02
C SER A 22 15.62 20.89 27.79
N PRO A 23 16.54 19.90 27.62
CA PRO A 23 17.40 19.45 26.49
C PRO A 23 17.30 17.91 26.23
N SER A 24 17.95 17.37 25.18
CA SER A 24 18.49 15.98 24.99
C SER A 24 18.05 15.12 23.77
N VAL A 25 18.81 15.20 22.67
CA VAL A 25 19.64 14.13 22.03
C VAL A 25 19.11 12.66 22.01
N ARG A 26 18.79 12.08 20.82
CA ARG A 26 19.50 10.94 20.11
C ARG A 26 18.68 10.10 19.07
N HIS A 27 19.33 9.83 17.93
CA HIS A 27 19.27 8.66 16.99
C HIS A 27 18.00 8.39 16.13
N LEU A 28 18.03 7.92 14.87
CA LEU A 28 18.90 7.98 13.68
C LEU A 28 18.12 7.23 12.56
N ASP A 29 18.11 7.75 11.32
CA ASP A 29 17.97 7.04 10.02
C ASP A 29 16.77 6.10 9.71
N ARG A 30 16.09 6.13 8.56
CA ARG A 30 16.46 6.36 7.14
C ARG A 30 15.19 6.79 6.36
N ALA A 31 15.31 7.71 5.40
CA ALA A 31 14.21 7.98 4.46
C ALA A 31 14.72 8.23 3.04
N ARG A 32 14.53 7.22 2.18
CA ARG A 32 14.14 7.45 0.79
C ARG A 32 12.72 8.00 0.80
N SER A 33 12.49 9.07 0.03
CA SER A 33 11.16 9.62 -0.30
C SER A 33 10.31 9.94 0.95
N GLY A 34 10.60 11.03 1.64
CA GLY A 34 9.83 11.44 2.82
C GLY A 34 9.69 12.96 2.87
N LYS A 35 8.46 13.42 3.13
CA LYS A 35 8.13 14.85 3.24
C LYS A 35 9.04 15.55 4.24
N VAL A 36 9.54 16.73 3.89
CA VAL A 36 10.45 17.49 4.75
C VAL A 36 9.66 18.29 5.78
N LEU A 37 9.64 17.82 7.04
CA LEU A 37 9.09 18.55 8.17
C LEU A 37 10.20 19.33 8.88
N VAL A 38 10.11 20.67 8.87
CA VAL A 38 10.98 21.58 9.64
C VAL A 38 10.08 22.46 10.51
N GLY A 39 10.34 22.43 11.82
CA GLY A 39 9.65 23.23 12.82
C GLY A 39 10.08 24.70 12.79
N PRO A 40 9.34 25.59 13.48
CA PRO A 40 9.55 27.03 13.46
C PRO A 40 10.44 27.55 14.61
N ALA A 41 11.05 26.69 15.41
CA ALA A 41 11.76 27.16 16.58
C ALA A 41 13.19 27.58 16.30
N GLN A 42 13.99 26.78 15.60
CA GLN A 42 15.44 27.01 15.57
C GLN A 42 16.05 26.41 14.31
N MET A 43 15.95 27.17 13.21
CA MET A 43 16.97 27.07 12.16
C MET A 43 18.19 27.84 12.68
N GLN A 44 19.09 27.16 13.39
CA GLN A 44 20.41 27.74 13.68
C GLN A 44 21.13 27.96 12.35
N GLU A 45 21.71 29.16 12.25
CA GLU A 45 22.67 29.67 11.27
C GLU A 45 23.15 28.68 10.20
N ILE A 46 22.99 29.04 8.92
CA ILE A 46 23.61 28.32 7.81
C ILE A 46 25.14 28.49 7.95
N VAL A 47 25.82 27.52 8.56
CA VAL A 47 27.29 27.54 8.69
C VAL A 47 27.91 27.11 7.36
N LEU A 48 28.58 28.04 6.70
CA LEU A 48 29.28 27.85 5.43
C LEU A 48 30.66 27.25 5.70
N GLY A 49 30.98 26.13 5.05
CA GLY A 49 32.34 25.58 5.03
C GLY A 49 32.87 25.60 3.60
N GLU A 50 33.94 26.34 3.34
CA GLU A 50 34.64 26.32 2.05
C GLU A 50 35.44 25.03 1.91
N VAL A 51 35.09 24.19 0.93
CA VAL A 51 35.93 23.07 0.47
C VAL A 51 36.00 23.09 -1.05
N ASN A 52 37.13 23.57 -1.57
CA ASN A 52 37.68 23.37 -2.92
C ASN A 52 36.68 23.27 -4.10
N ARG A 53 36.53 24.38 -4.85
CA ARG A 53 36.05 24.49 -6.25
C ARG A 53 34.69 23.88 -6.62
N LEU A 54 33.89 23.47 -5.65
CA LEU A 54 32.48 23.10 -5.83
C LEU A 54 31.69 23.78 -4.72
N GLU A 55 30.74 24.65 -5.08
CA GLU A 55 29.90 25.30 -4.08
C GLU A 55 28.89 24.30 -3.55
N VAL A 56 29.21 23.78 -2.38
CA VAL A 56 28.39 22.83 -1.64
C VAL A 56 27.80 23.58 -0.46
N PHE A 57 26.47 23.61 -0.37
CA PHE A 57 25.80 24.14 0.82
C PHE A 57 25.00 23.05 1.52
N GLN A 58 25.02 23.10 2.85
CA GLN A 58 24.45 22.09 3.72
C GLN A 58 23.23 22.66 4.42
N VAL A 59 22.11 21.95 4.33
CA VAL A 59 20.91 22.28 5.09
C VAL A 59 20.83 21.30 6.25
N HIS A 60 21.01 21.84 7.46
CA HIS A 60 20.83 21.10 8.69
C HIS A 60 19.38 21.23 9.16
N THR A 61 18.75 20.11 9.47
CA THR A 61 17.39 20.08 10.02
C THR A 61 17.43 20.02 11.55
N GLU A 62 16.55 20.78 12.18
CA GLU A 62 16.42 20.98 13.64
C GLU A 62 16.13 19.71 14.45
N GLN A 63 16.37 19.78 15.78
CA GLN A 63 16.30 18.65 16.70
C GLN A 63 14.96 17.92 16.82
N ASP A 64 13.86 18.61 16.54
CA ASP A 64 12.51 18.10 16.80
C ASP A 64 11.67 17.91 15.53
N GLY A 65 12.29 17.96 14.35
CA GLY A 65 11.62 17.71 13.06
C GLY A 65 11.66 16.24 12.63
N TYR A 66 10.75 15.82 11.77
CA TYR A 66 10.70 14.45 11.19
C TYR A 66 11.98 14.06 10.41
N ASN A 67 12.84 15.02 10.12
CA ASN A 67 14.15 14.84 9.48
C ASN A 67 15.34 15.09 10.41
N PHE A 68 15.11 15.25 11.71
CA PHE A 68 16.12 15.55 12.72
C PHE A 68 17.46 14.87 12.45
N GLY A 69 18.52 15.68 12.38
CA GLY A 69 19.89 15.22 12.27
C GLY A 69 20.30 14.81 10.85
N ARG A 70 19.43 15.00 9.84
CA ARG A 70 19.81 14.86 8.45
C ARG A 70 20.39 16.16 7.91
N THR A 71 21.60 16.05 7.37
CA THR A 71 22.24 17.10 6.59
C THR A 71 21.96 16.83 5.12
N TYR A 72 21.21 17.72 4.47
CA TYR A 72 21.04 17.68 3.03
C TYR A 72 22.19 18.44 2.39
N ILE A 73 23.01 17.74 1.64
CA ILE A 73 24.15 18.29 0.93
C ILE A 73 23.71 18.61 -0.50
N PHE A 74 23.65 19.89 -0.82
CA PHE A 74 23.35 20.36 -2.16
C PHE A 74 24.65 20.76 -2.84
N ARG A 75 24.82 20.30 -4.07
CA ARG A 75 25.99 20.61 -4.90
C ARG A 75 25.50 21.45 -6.07
N ALA A 76 25.88 22.71 -6.09
CA ALA A 76 25.62 23.60 -7.22
C ALA A 76 26.69 23.38 -8.30
N GLY A 77 26.32 23.58 -9.57
CA GLY A 77 27.24 23.54 -10.70
C GLY A 77 28.10 24.80 -10.83
N SER A 78 27.66 25.91 -10.21
CA SER A 78 28.35 27.20 -10.20
C SER A 78 28.06 28.00 -8.92
N ALA A 79 28.87 29.04 -8.64
CA ALA A 79 28.66 29.94 -7.52
C ALA A 79 27.33 30.72 -7.62
N GLU A 80 27.00 31.18 -8.83
CA GLU A 80 25.75 31.90 -9.10
C GLU A 80 24.52 31.02 -8.85
N GLU A 81 24.57 29.74 -9.24
CA GLU A 81 23.50 28.78 -8.98
C GLU A 81 23.31 28.50 -7.48
N CYS A 82 24.42 28.45 -6.71
CA CYS A 82 24.38 28.30 -5.27
C CYS A 82 23.69 29.49 -4.60
N GLU A 83 24.06 30.72 -4.97
CA GLU A 83 23.43 31.94 -4.46
C GLU A 83 21.95 32.06 -4.85
N GLU A 84 21.60 31.66 -6.07
CA GLU A 84 20.20 31.62 -6.53
C GLU A 84 19.38 30.66 -5.67
N TRP A 85 19.89 29.44 -5.42
CA TRP A 85 19.19 28.46 -4.59
C TRP A 85 19.06 28.94 -3.14
N GLN A 86 20.09 29.58 -2.58
CA GLN A 86 20.04 30.16 -1.24
C GLN A 86 18.98 31.26 -1.14
N ARG A 87 18.91 32.15 -2.13
CA ARG A 87 17.92 33.24 -2.20
C ARG A 87 16.50 32.69 -2.30
N ASP A 88 16.29 31.66 -3.13
CA ASP A 88 15.01 30.98 -3.31
C ASP A 88 14.54 30.25 -2.04
N ILE A 89 15.45 29.59 -1.33
CA ILE A 89 15.12 28.92 -0.07
C ILE A 89 14.71 29.95 0.99
N LYS A 90 15.47 31.05 1.12
CA LYS A 90 15.16 32.14 2.05
C LYS A 90 13.85 32.84 1.71
N SER A 91 13.56 33.09 0.44
CA SER A 91 12.34 33.76 0.01
C SER A 91 11.09 32.90 0.27
N GLN A 92 11.17 31.60 -0.02
CA GLN A 92 10.10 30.65 0.24
C GLN A 92 9.86 30.44 1.74
N TRP A 93 10.92 30.45 2.56
CA TRP A 93 10.80 30.44 4.01
C TRP A 93 10.07 31.69 4.53
N HIS A 94 10.48 32.89 4.10
CA HIS A 94 9.82 34.13 4.51
C HIS A 94 8.35 34.14 4.09
N ALA A 95 8.04 33.71 2.86
CA ALA A 95 6.66 33.60 2.39
C ALA A 95 5.84 32.61 3.26
N ALA A 96 6.43 31.47 3.61
CA ALA A 96 5.80 30.48 4.49
C ALA A 96 5.54 31.01 5.91
N VAL A 97 6.48 31.79 6.48
CA VAL A 97 6.33 32.40 7.82
C VAL A 97 5.25 33.49 7.81
N VAL A 98 5.17 34.28 6.74
CA VAL A 98 4.14 35.31 6.56
C VAL A 98 2.76 34.68 6.31
N GLU A 99 2.70 33.56 5.61
CA GLU A 99 1.46 32.77 5.48
C GLU A 99 1.07 32.14 6.82
N ALA A 100 2.07 31.65 7.58
CA ALA A 100 1.92 31.10 8.93
C ALA A 100 1.31 32.10 9.93
N SER A 101 1.73 33.37 9.87
CA SER A 101 1.24 34.42 10.75
C SER A 101 -0.16 34.93 10.38
N ASN A 102 -0.57 34.73 9.13
CA ASN A 102 -1.88 35.15 8.61
C ASN A 102 -2.91 34.01 8.56
N LEU A 103 -2.64 32.83 9.14
CA LEU A 103 -3.64 31.76 9.14
C LEU A 103 -4.88 32.14 9.95
N SER A 104 -6.03 31.93 9.31
CA SER A 104 -7.33 31.95 9.99
C SER A 104 -7.36 30.90 11.11
N ARG A 105 -8.27 31.08 12.09
CA ARG A 105 -8.48 30.11 13.19
C ARG A 105 -8.68 28.68 12.67
N LEU A 106 -9.36 28.53 11.53
CA LEU A 106 -9.57 27.24 10.86
C LEU A 106 -8.25 26.64 10.33
N GLY A 107 -7.37 27.47 9.78
CA GLY A 107 -6.04 27.06 9.34
C GLY A 107 -5.16 26.57 10.49
N ALA A 108 -5.19 27.27 11.64
CA ALA A 108 -4.45 26.85 12.83
C ALA A 108 -4.96 25.51 13.40
N VAL A 109 -6.28 25.31 13.43
CA VAL A 109 -6.88 24.04 13.86
C VAL A 109 -6.51 22.91 12.90
N ARG A 110 -6.58 23.16 11.58
CA ARG A 110 -6.18 22.20 10.55
C ARG A 110 -4.74 21.72 10.73
N LEU A 111 -3.80 22.64 10.96
CA LEU A 111 -2.40 22.30 11.17
C LEU A 111 -2.21 21.39 12.40
N ARG A 112 -2.92 21.69 13.50
CA ARG A 112 -2.90 20.84 14.71
C ARG A 112 -3.43 19.44 14.43
N VAL A 113 -4.47 19.30 13.61
CA VAL A 113 -5.02 18.00 13.20
C VAL A 113 -4.04 17.25 12.30
N GLU A 114 -3.36 17.92 11.37
CA GLU A 114 -2.30 17.32 10.53
C GLU A 114 -1.15 16.78 11.39
N ILE A 115 -0.72 17.55 12.39
CA ILE A 115 0.38 17.16 13.29
C ILE A 115 -0.04 16.01 14.22
N PHE A 116 -1.25 16.06 14.78
CA PHE A 116 -1.79 15.00 15.62
C PHE A 116 -1.93 13.68 14.83
N SER A 117 -2.57 13.71 13.66
CA SER A 117 -2.75 12.54 12.79
C SER A 117 -1.42 12.01 12.22
N GLY A 118 -0.43 12.89 12.05
CA GLY A 118 0.92 12.56 11.64
C GLY A 118 1.80 11.95 12.73
N SER A 119 1.38 11.98 14.00
CA SER A 119 2.21 11.53 15.12
C SER A 119 2.46 10.02 15.10
N ASN A 120 3.69 9.60 15.38
CA ASN A 120 4.07 8.18 15.39
C ASN A 120 3.28 7.37 16.43
N LEU A 121 2.92 8.01 17.56
CA LEU A 121 2.09 7.39 18.59
C LEU A 121 0.68 7.12 18.07
N PHE A 122 0.03 8.12 17.46
CA PHE A 122 -1.32 7.95 16.90
C PHE A 122 -1.33 6.89 15.79
N GLN A 123 -0.36 6.93 14.89
CA GLN A 123 -0.22 5.92 13.82
C GLN A 123 0.03 4.51 14.38
N GLY A 124 0.86 4.39 15.43
CA GLY A 124 1.11 3.13 16.13
C GLY A 124 -0.13 2.58 16.83
N LEU A 125 -0.90 3.45 17.50
CA LEU A 125 -2.17 3.09 18.12
C LEU A 125 -3.18 2.60 17.09
N MET A 126 -3.34 3.30 15.96
CA MET A 126 -4.27 2.87 14.91
C MET A 126 -3.84 1.54 14.28
N ALA A 127 -2.53 1.33 14.07
CA ALA A 127 -2.01 0.05 13.62
C ALA A 127 -2.31 -1.09 14.63
N LEU A 128 -2.15 -0.82 15.93
CA LEU A 128 -2.50 -1.78 16.99
C LEU A 128 -4.01 -2.09 16.98
N LEU A 129 -4.87 -1.10 16.79
CA LEU A 129 -6.33 -1.32 16.66
C LEU A 129 -6.68 -2.17 15.44
N ILE A 130 -6.00 -1.98 14.30
CA ILE A 130 -6.21 -2.82 13.10
C ILE A 130 -5.83 -4.27 13.40
N VAL A 131 -4.67 -4.49 14.03
CA VAL A 131 -4.20 -5.83 14.39
C VAL A 131 -5.12 -6.48 15.44
N GLY A 132 -5.53 -5.73 16.47
CA GLY A 132 -6.47 -6.20 17.48
C GLY A 132 -7.81 -6.61 16.87
N ASN A 133 -8.35 -5.79 15.96
CA ASN A 133 -9.57 -6.14 15.22
C ASN A 133 -9.39 -7.41 14.39
N PHE A 134 -8.26 -7.56 13.70
CA PHE A 134 -7.97 -8.76 12.94
C PHE A 134 -7.90 -10.02 13.83
N ILE A 135 -7.26 -9.93 15.00
CA ILE A 135 -7.21 -11.03 15.96
C ILE A 135 -8.62 -11.41 16.43
N ILE A 136 -9.50 -10.44 16.70
CA ILE A 136 -10.90 -10.70 17.04
C ILE A 136 -11.60 -11.51 15.93
N ASN A 137 -11.44 -11.09 14.66
CA ASN A 137 -12.02 -11.81 13.52
C ASN A 137 -11.48 -13.24 13.38
N VAL A 138 -10.18 -13.46 13.67
CA VAL A 138 -9.57 -14.80 13.67
C VAL A 138 -10.19 -15.66 14.78
N VAL A 139 -10.30 -15.13 16.00
CA VAL A 139 -10.89 -15.85 17.14
C VAL A 139 -12.34 -16.23 16.89
N GLN A 140 -13.15 -15.32 16.33
CA GLN A 140 -14.54 -15.62 15.93
C GLN A 140 -14.61 -16.74 14.88
N SER A 141 -13.67 -16.75 13.93
CA SER A 141 -13.64 -17.75 12.84
C SER A 141 -13.22 -19.14 13.35
N GLU A 142 -12.31 -19.20 14.31
CA GLU A 142 -11.86 -20.45 14.94
C GLU A 142 -12.90 -21.03 15.90
N LEU A 143 -13.45 -20.19 16.79
CA LEU A 143 -14.37 -20.64 17.84
C LEU A 143 -15.81 -20.81 17.35
N LYS A 144 -16.15 -20.27 16.16
CA LYS A 144 -17.47 -20.35 15.51
C LYS A 144 -18.62 -20.20 16.51
N PHE A 145 -18.59 -19.12 17.29
CA PHE A 145 -19.63 -18.84 18.27
C PHE A 145 -21.01 -18.90 17.62
N ASP A 146 -21.98 -19.49 18.31
CA ASP A 146 -23.36 -19.51 17.84
C ASP A 146 -23.86 -18.07 17.63
N LYS A 147 -24.53 -17.83 16.50
CA LYS A 147 -25.05 -16.50 16.15
C LYS A 147 -26.00 -16.02 17.25
N GLY A 148 -25.75 -14.83 17.77
CA GLY A 148 -26.54 -14.25 18.87
C GLY A 148 -26.15 -14.74 20.27
N SER A 149 -25.11 -15.56 20.40
CA SER A 149 -24.50 -15.83 21.71
C SER A 149 -23.94 -14.55 22.34
N TYR A 150 -23.79 -14.55 23.67
CA TYR A 150 -23.25 -13.40 24.40
C TYR A 150 -21.90 -12.92 23.83
N TRP A 151 -20.98 -13.86 23.54
CA TRP A 151 -19.67 -13.54 22.99
C TRP A 151 -19.73 -13.01 21.56
N ASP A 152 -20.61 -13.54 20.71
CA ASP A 152 -20.82 -13.05 19.34
C ASP A 152 -21.29 -11.59 19.33
N VAL A 153 -22.29 -11.26 20.16
CA VAL A 153 -22.82 -9.89 20.27
C VAL A 153 -21.76 -8.93 20.82
N GLN A 154 -21.02 -9.31 21.87
CA GLN A 154 -19.99 -8.46 22.48
C GLN A 154 -18.84 -8.17 21.50
N LEU A 155 -18.34 -9.18 20.80
CA LEU A 155 -17.26 -9.01 19.82
C LEU A 155 -17.72 -8.18 18.62
N SER A 156 -18.96 -8.37 18.16
CA SER A 156 -19.57 -7.54 17.12
C SER A 156 -19.66 -6.06 17.53
N GLN A 157 -20.06 -5.76 18.77
CA GLN A 157 -20.08 -4.37 19.27
C GLN A 157 -18.68 -3.75 19.29
N ILE A 158 -17.65 -4.51 19.69
CA ILE A 158 -16.26 -4.05 19.65
C ILE A 158 -15.84 -3.71 18.22
N GLU A 159 -16.18 -4.54 17.24
CA GLU A 159 -15.90 -4.26 15.83
C GLU A 159 -16.56 -2.97 15.33
N VAL A 160 -17.80 -2.71 15.73
CA VAL A 160 -18.51 -1.47 15.38
C VAL A 160 -17.79 -0.26 15.98
N VAL A 161 -17.42 -0.31 17.26
CA VAL A 161 -16.67 0.77 17.93
C VAL A 161 -15.33 1.02 17.25
N LEU A 162 -14.59 -0.04 16.90
CA LEU A 162 -13.33 0.08 16.17
C LEU A 162 -13.53 0.67 14.77
N THR A 163 -14.62 0.29 14.09
CA THR A 163 -14.97 0.86 12.78
C THR A 163 -15.27 2.35 12.88
N LEU A 164 -16.02 2.78 13.90
CA LEU A 164 -16.28 4.19 14.17
C LEU A 164 -14.99 4.98 14.48
N ALA A 165 -14.04 4.38 15.20
CA ALA A 165 -12.73 4.98 15.43
C ALA A 165 -11.96 5.22 14.11
N PHE A 166 -12.00 4.25 13.17
CA PHE A 166 -11.39 4.42 11.85
C PHE A 166 -12.11 5.45 10.98
N VAL A 167 -13.44 5.57 11.10
CA VAL A 167 -14.21 6.63 10.43
C VAL A 167 -13.79 8.01 10.96
N ALA A 168 -13.66 8.15 12.28
CA ALA A 168 -13.20 9.39 12.90
C ALA A 168 -11.78 9.75 12.45
N GLU A 169 -10.86 8.78 12.45
CA GLU A 169 -9.51 8.96 11.92
C GLU A 169 -9.52 9.43 10.46
N LEU A 170 -10.29 8.76 9.61
CA LEU A 170 -10.42 9.12 8.19
C LEU A 170 -10.96 10.56 8.03
N GLY A 171 -11.92 10.94 8.86
CA GLY A 171 -12.46 12.31 8.92
C GLY A 171 -11.38 13.34 9.30
N LEU A 172 -10.54 13.04 10.29
CA LEU A 172 -9.41 13.89 10.68
C LEU A 172 -8.40 14.01 9.53
N ASN A 173 -8.07 12.90 8.85
CA ASN A 173 -7.15 12.89 7.73
C ASN A 173 -7.70 13.68 6.52
N LEU A 174 -9.00 13.54 6.22
CA LEU A 174 -9.68 14.29 5.18
C LEU A 174 -9.69 15.80 5.48
N PHE A 175 -9.96 16.18 6.73
CA PHE A 175 -9.92 17.57 7.18
C PHE A 175 -8.51 18.16 7.10
N ALA A 176 -7.49 17.42 7.53
CA ALA A 176 -6.08 17.84 7.45
C ALA A 176 -5.63 18.06 6.01
N ASN A 177 -5.89 17.10 5.12
CA ASN A 177 -5.36 17.14 3.75
C ASN A 177 -6.22 17.96 2.79
N TRP A 178 -7.50 18.22 3.07
CA TRP A 178 -8.45 18.77 2.10
C TRP A 178 -8.66 17.86 0.88
N PHE A 179 -9.75 18.07 0.14
CA PHE A 179 -10.19 17.13 -0.91
C PHE A 179 -9.13 16.85 -1.99
N ARG A 180 -8.43 17.88 -2.50
CA ARG A 180 -7.45 17.73 -3.59
C ARG A 180 -6.19 16.95 -3.17
N ARG A 181 -5.63 17.26 -2.00
CA ARG A 181 -4.40 16.59 -1.52
C ARG A 181 -4.70 15.16 -1.07
N PHE A 182 -5.90 14.95 -0.51
CA PHE A 182 -6.42 13.64 -0.16
C PHE A 182 -6.58 12.74 -1.39
N ALA A 183 -7.26 13.23 -2.44
CA ALA A 183 -7.50 12.45 -3.67
C ALA A 183 -6.21 12.11 -4.45
N ASN A 184 -5.16 12.93 -4.31
CA ASN A 184 -3.86 12.67 -4.91
C ASN A 184 -3.00 11.65 -4.14
N ASP A 185 -3.37 11.31 -2.90
CA ASP A 185 -2.66 10.29 -2.11
C ASP A 185 -3.36 8.94 -2.21
N GLY A 186 -2.79 8.03 -3.01
CA GLY A 186 -3.37 6.71 -3.25
C GLY A 186 -3.59 5.88 -1.98
N TRP A 187 -2.80 6.08 -0.92
CA TRP A 187 -2.99 5.38 0.35
C TRP A 187 -4.18 5.92 1.15
N SER A 188 -4.38 7.25 1.13
CA SER A 188 -5.55 7.88 1.74
C SER A 188 -6.84 7.51 1.00
N VAL A 189 -6.81 7.44 -0.33
CA VAL A 189 -7.95 6.96 -1.14
C VAL A 189 -8.23 5.47 -0.89
N PHE A 190 -7.19 4.64 -0.83
CA PHE A 190 -7.34 3.23 -0.47
C PHE A 190 -8.02 3.07 0.90
N ASP A 191 -7.56 3.82 1.90
CA ASP A 191 -8.16 3.79 3.23
C ASP A 191 -9.62 4.31 3.22
N PHE A 192 -9.93 5.33 2.42
CA PHE A 192 -11.31 5.77 2.21
C PHE A 192 -12.21 4.64 1.72
N VAL A 193 -11.82 3.96 0.64
CA VAL A 193 -12.59 2.86 0.04
C VAL A 193 -12.85 1.75 1.06
N VAL A 194 -11.83 1.36 1.85
CA VAL A 194 -11.98 0.30 2.85
C VAL A 194 -12.86 0.73 4.03
N VAL A 195 -12.88 2.01 4.43
CA VAL A 195 -13.80 2.50 5.49
C VAL A 195 -15.21 2.50 4.93
N SER A 196 -15.41 3.05 3.73
CA SER A 196 -16.72 3.12 3.09
C SER A 196 -17.34 1.75 2.93
N LEU A 197 -16.57 0.74 2.49
CA LEU A 197 -17.05 -0.64 2.39
C LEU A 197 -17.47 -1.20 3.75
N SER A 198 -16.74 -0.87 4.81
CA SER A 198 -17.06 -1.30 6.17
C SER A 198 -18.33 -0.64 6.71
N LEU A 199 -18.57 0.63 6.36
CA LEU A 199 -19.80 1.35 6.70
C LEU A 199 -21.01 0.79 5.96
N VAL A 200 -20.88 0.51 4.66
CA VAL A 200 -21.96 -0.11 3.89
C VAL A 200 -22.28 -1.50 4.45
N ALA A 201 -21.26 -2.28 4.81
CA ALA A 201 -21.45 -3.59 5.42
C ALA A 201 -22.16 -3.54 6.79
N LEU A 202 -22.03 -2.42 7.54
CA LEU A 202 -22.75 -2.21 8.80
C LEU A 202 -24.19 -1.72 8.56
N ALA A 203 -24.39 -0.85 7.57
CA ALA A 203 -25.70 -0.29 7.25
C ALA A 203 -26.65 -1.32 6.60
N LEU A 204 -26.10 -2.33 5.95
CA LEU A 204 -26.88 -3.37 5.25
C LEU A 204 -27.10 -4.64 6.08
N ASP A 205 -26.82 -4.66 7.40
CA ASP A 205 -26.94 -5.90 8.19
C ASP A 205 -28.39 -6.42 8.36
N ASP A 206 -29.38 -5.78 7.72
CA ASP A 206 -30.79 -6.21 7.63
C ASP A 206 -31.14 -6.94 6.29
N GLU A 207 -31.50 -8.22 6.46
CA GLU A 207 -32.38 -9.08 5.63
C GLU A 207 -32.13 -9.38 4.12
N SER A 208 -31.12 -8.84 3.42
CA SER A 208 -30.94 -9.18 1.98
C SER A 208 -29.81 -10.20 1.69
N SER A 209 -29.98 -11.04 0.66
CA SER A 209 -29.02 -12.10 0.27
C SER A 209 -27.64 -11.59 -0.15
N ASP A 210 -27.55 -10.32 -0.58
CA ASP A 210 -26.29 -9.65 -0.96
C ASP A 210 -25.40 -9.28 0.23
N VAL A 211 -25.94 -9.34 1.45
CA VAL A 211 -25.20 -9.03 2.70
C VAL A 211 -24.12 -10.07 2.99
N ASN A 212 -24.25 -11.30 2.47
CA ASN A 212 -23.25 -12.35 2.67
C ASN A 212 -21.90 -12.01 2.01
N VAL A 213 -21.90 -11.34 0.86
CA VAL A 213 -20.64 -10.98 0.18
C VAL A 213 -19.92 -9.88 0.96
N MET A 214 -20.64 -8.87 1.45
CA MET A 214 -20.04 -7.79 2.24
C MET A 214 -19.46 -8.27 3.58
N ARG A 215 -20.07 -9.29 4.19
CA ARG A 215 -19.51 -9.96 5.38
C ARG A 215 -18.17 -10.63 5.06
N LEU A 216 -18.00 -11.22 3.88
CA LEU A 216 -16.72 -11.83 3.45
C LEU A 216 -15.61 -10.79 3.20
N LEU A 217 -15.97 -9.52 2.98
CA LEU A 217 -15.00 -8.44 2.76
C LEU A 217 -14.53 -7.82 4.08
N ARG A 218 -15.17 -8.13 5.21
CA ARG A 218 -14.78 -7.64 6.55
C ARG A 218 -13.31 -7.89 6.86
N PRO A 219 -12.71 -9.07 6.61
CA PRO A 219 -11.28 -9.30 6.85
C PRO A 219 -10.37 -8.42 6.00
N LEU A 220 -10.81 -7.91 4.85
CA LEU A 220 -10.00 -7.00 4.00
C LEU A 220 -9.62 -5.71 4.73
N ARG A 221 -10.30 -5.35 5.82
CA ARG A 221 -9.90 -4.22 6.67
C ARG A 221 -8.47 -4.39 7.23
N VAL A 222 -7.95 -5.62 7.35
CA VAL A 222 -6.53 -5.86 7.73
C VAL A 222 -5.56 -5.32 6.68
N VAL A 223 -5.98 -5.24 5.42
CA VAL A 223 -5.18 -4.72 4.30
C VAL A 223 -4.82 -3.25 4.51
N ARG A 224 -5.57 -2.51 5.35
CA ARG A 224 -5.19 -1.15 5.81
C ARG A 224 -3.81 -1.11 6.44
N LEU A 225 -3.40 -2.20 7.12
CA LEU A 225 -2.08 -2.32 7.72
C LEU A 225 -0.96 -2.14 6.69
N LEU A 226 -1.21 -2.53 5.44
CA LEU A 226 -0.28 -2.32 4.32
C LEU A 226 0.04 -0.84 4.10
N GLY A 227 -0.96 0.04 4.23
CA GLY A 227 -0.79 1.50 4.10
C GLY A 227 -0.20 2.15 5.35
N ARG A 228 -0.38 1.55 6.53
CA ARG A 228 0.17 2.06 7.79
C ARG A 228 1.65 1.75 7.93
N LEU A 229 2.07 0.55 7.58
CA LEU A 229 3.46 0.12 7.69
C LEU A 229 4.30 0.60 6.51
N ARG A 230 5.30 1.45 6.79
CA ARG A 230 6.19 2.01 5.77
C ARG A 230 6.96 0.93 4.99
N SER A 231 7.38 -0.13 5.66
CA SER A 231 8.04 -1.28 5.03
C SER A 231 7.14 -1.97 4.01
N LEU A 232 5.86 -2.18 4.35
CA LEU A 232 4.89 -2.82 3.46
C LEU A 232 4.54 -1.93 2.26
N ARG A 233 4.40 -0.62 2.46
CA ARG A 233 4.22 0.33 1.35
C ARG A 233 5.38 0.26 0.35
N LEU A 234 6.62 0.13 0.83
CA LEU A 234 7.78 0.01 -0.05
C LEU A 234 7.72 -1.26 -0.90
N ILE A 235 7.37 -2.40 -0.28
CA ILE A 235 7.23 -3.68 -0.97
C ILE A 235 6.14 -3.59 -2.03
N ILE A 236 4.96 -3.08 -1.67
CA ILE A 236 3.82 -2.96 -2.59
C ILE A 236 4.16 -2.03 -3.75
N ASN A 237 4.78 -0.88 -3.48
CA ASN A 237 5.21 0.02 -4.54
C ASN A 237 6.23 -0.64 -5.49
N ALA A 238 7.12 -1.48 -4.97
CA ALA A 238 8.04 -2.25 -5.81
C ALA A 238 7.29 -3.28 -6.67
N CYS A 239 6.35 -4.04 -6.08
CA CYS A 239 5.50 -4.99 -6.78
C CYS A 239 4.67 -4.33 -7.89
N THR A 240 4.05 -3.18 -7.60
CA THR A 240 3.26 -2.42 -8.59
C THR A 240 4.12 -1.93 -9.75
N ARG A 241 5.36 -1.51 -9.48
CA ARG A 241 6.32 -1.11 -10.53
C ARG A 241 6.74 -2.28 -11.42
N SER A 242 6.84 -3.48 -10.88
CA SER A 242 7.12 -4.69 -11.67
C SER A 242 5.91 -5.23 -12.44
N LEU A 243 4.70 -4.72 -12.19
CA LEU A 243 3.48 -5.29 -12.77
C LEU A 243 3.47 -5.22 -14.30
N VAL A 244 3.92 -4.11 -14.90
CA VAL A 244 3.99 -3.95 -16.37
C VAL A 244 4.96 -4.93 -17.03
N PRO A 245 6.26 -5.01 -16.64
CA PRO A 245 7.17 -5.97 -17.26
C PRO A 245 6.75 -7.43 -17.01
N VAL A 246 6.22 -7.73 -15.82
CA VAL A 246 5.66 -9.07 -15.52
C VAL A 246 4.45 -9.36 -16.40
N SER A 247 3.56 -8.39 -16.64
CA SER A 247 2.40 -8.54 -17.53
C SER A 247 2.82 -8.82 -18.97
N ASN A 248 3.87 -8.16 -19.47
CA ASN A 248 4.39 -8.45 -20.81
C ASN A 248 4.91 -9.89 -20.93
N ALA A 249 5.69 -10.36 -19.94
CA ALA A 249 6.15 -11.75 -19.90
C ALA A 249 4.97 -12.73 -19.77
N PHE A 250 3.99 -12.40 -18.93
CA PHE A 250 2.77 -13.18 -18.75
C PHE A 250 1.98 -13.32 -20.05
N LEU A 251 1.84 -12.26 -20.85
CA LEU A 251 1.16 -12.31 -22.15
C LEU A 251 1.85 -13.25 -23.13
N VAL A 252 3.19 -13.25 -23.19
CA VAL A 252 3.95 -14.17 -24.05
C VAL A 252 3.75 -15.61 -23.59
N THR A 253 3.88 -15.87 -22.30
CA THR A 253 3.63 -17.22 -21.74
C THR A 253 2.20 -17.66 -22.00
N PHE A 254 1.21 -16.78 -21.78
CA PHE A 254 -0.19 -17.06 -22.04
C PHE A 254 -0.46 -17.40 -23.51
N LEU A 255 0.13 -16.66 -24.45
CA LEU A 255 0.02 -16.94 -25.88
C LEU A 255 0.57 -18.33 -26.24
N ILE A 256 1.76 -18.66 -25.74
CA ILE A 256 2.39 -19.96 -25.98
C ILE A 256 1.51 -21.08 -25.40
N THR A 257 1.04 -20.92 -24.15
CA THR A 257 0.11 -21.87 -23.51
C THR A 257 -1.15 -22.04 -24.35
N ALA A 258 -1.75 -20.97 -24.86
CA ALA A 258 -2.94 -21.03 -25.70
C ALA A 258 -2.71 -21.80 -27.01
N ILE A 259 -1.56 -21.59 -27.67
CA ILE A 259 -1.19 -22.34 -28.88
C ILE A 259 -1.11 -23.85 -28.56
N TYR A 260 -0.41 -24.21 -27.47
CA TYR A 260 -0.32 -25.61 -27.04
C TYR A 260 -1.66 -26.19 -26.64
N SER A 261 -2.59 -25.40 -26.10
CA SER A 261 -3.94 -25.85 -25.79
C SER A 261 -4.74 -26.19 -27.04
N ILE A 262 -4.63 -25.41 -28.12
CA ILE A 262 -5.28 -25.73 -29.41
C ILE A 262 -4.72 -27.04 -29.98
N LEU A 263 -3.40 -27.23 -29.93
CA LEU A 263 -2.76 -28.48 -30.32
C LEU A 263 -3.20 -29.65 -29.44
N GLY A 264 -3.29 -29.42 -28.12
CA GLY A 264 -3.73 -30.41 -27.16
C GLY A 264 -5.14 -30.90 -27.43
N VAL A 265 -6.07 -30.00 -27.72
CA VAL A 265 -7.43 -30.36 -28.14
C VAL A 265 -7.38 -31.19 -29.42
N SER A 266 -6.63 -30.73 -30.43
CA SER A 266 -6.56 -31.39 -31.74
C SER A 266 -5.95 -32.79 -31.69
N PHE A 267 -5.09 -33.08 -30.70
CA PHE A 267 -4.38 -34.36 -30.60
C PHE A 267 -4.94 -35.30 -29.53
N PHE A 268 -5.54 -34.78 -28.46
CA PHE A 268 -5.83 -35.55 -27.26
C PHE A 268 -7.30 -35.49 -26.81
N ASP A 269 -8.19 -34.85 -27.57
CA ASP A 269 -9.62 -34.79 -27.24
C ASP A 269 -10.26 -36.18 -27.07
N GLY A 270 -9.94 -37.15 -27.95
CA GLY A 270 -10.46 -38.51 -27.90
C GLY A 270 -9.76 -39.41 -26.88
N LEU A 271 -8.54 -39.07 -26.47
CA LEU A 271 -7.77 -39.85 -25.49
C LEU A 271 -8.11 -39.44 -24.05
N ALA A 272 -8.31 -38.15 -23.84
CA ALA A 272 -8.43 -37.56 -22.52
C ALA A 272 -9.31 -36.30 -22.54
N PRO A 273 -10.62 -36.45 -22.79
CA PRO A 273 -11.55 -35.33 -22.97
C PRO A 273 -11.69 -34.46 -21.71
N GLU A 274 -11.46 -35.00 -20.52
CA GLU A 274 -11.49 -34.22 -19.27
C GLU A 274 -10.34 -33.22 -19.14
N TYR A 275 -9.26 -33.37 -19.91
CA TYR A 275 -8.13 -32.44 -19.96
C TYR A 275 -8.12 -31.65 -21.27
N PHE A 276 -8.41 -32.31 -22.40
CA PHE A 276 -8.25 -31.72 -23.74
C PHE A 276 -9.54 -31.68 -24.57
N GLY A 277 -10.72 -31.93 -23.99
CA GLY A 277 -11.96 -31.98 -24.76
C GLY A 277 -12.47 -30.63 -25.28
N ARG A 278 -12.05 -29.51 -24.66
CA ARG A 278 -12.36 -28.15 -25.13
C ARG A 278 -11.18 -27.23 -24.84
N PHE A 279 -11.09 -26.13 -25.59
CA PHE A 279 -10.00 -25.15 -25.46
C PHE A 279 -9.80 -24.65 -24.02
N SER A 280 -10.85 -24.26 -23.29
CA SER A 280 -10.71 -23.75 -21.92
C SER A 280 -10.18 -24.78 -20.93
N LEU A 281 -10.56 -26.06 -21.07
CA LEU A 281 -9.99 -27.14 -20.25
C LEU A 281 -8.53 -27.37 -20.61
N ALA A 282 -8.21 -27.45 -21.91
CA ALA A 282 -6.85 -27.59 -22.39
C ALA A 282 -5.95 -26.41 -21.99
N LEU A 283 -6.52 -25.20 -21.88
CA LEU A 283 -5.85 -23.99 -21.41
C LEU A 283 -5.52 -24.08 -19.92
N TYR A 284 -6.48 -24.54 -19.10
CA TYR A 284 -6.23 -24.80 -17.69
C TYR A 284 -5.20 -25.91 -17.48
N THR A 285 -5.31 -27.03 -18.20
CA THR A 285 -4.34 -28.14 -18.13
C THR A 285 -2.95 -27.70 -18.56
N MET A 286 -2.81 -26.95 -19.67
CA MET A 286 -1.51 -26.45 -20.11
C MET A 286 -0.94 -25.40 -19.15
N PHE A 287 -1.79 -24.57 -18.54
CA PHE A 287 -1.36 -23.65 -17.48
C PHE A 287 -0.83 -24.43 -16.26
N GLN A 288 -1.55 -25.45 -15.80
CA GLN A 288 -1.12 -26.33 -14.71
C GLN A 288 0.21 -27.04 -15.03
N ILE A 289 0.39 -27.54 -16.26
CA ILE A 289 1.66 -28.12 -16.70
C ILE A 289 2.78 -27.06 -16.69
N SER A 290 2.51 -25.83 -17.13
CA SER A 290 3.49 -24.75 -17.17
C SER A 290 3.99 -24.31 -15.79
N THR A 291 3.17 -24.47 -14.74
CA THR A 291 3.56 -24.20 -13.34
C THR A 291 4.26 -25.39 -12.69
N GLY A 292 4.36 -26.53 -13.38
CA GLY A 292 4.92 -27.77 -12.86
C GLY A 292 4.02 -28.48 -11.84
N ASP A 293 2.77 -28.03 -11.68
CA ASP A 293 1.82 -28.66 -10.77
C ASP A 293 1.18 -29.90 -11.44
N GLY A 294 1.14 -31.03 -10.74
CA GLY A 294 0.43 -32.25 -11.19
C GLY A 294 0.82 -32.85 -12.55
N TRP A 295 1.76 -32.28 -13.31
CA TRP A 295 1.98 -32.62 -14.72
C TRP A 295 2.40 -34.08 -14.93
N ALA A 296 3.17 -34.65 -13.99
CA ALA A 296 3.64 -36.03 -14.08
C ALA A 296 2.62 -37.02 -13.52
N SER A 297 2.03 -36.74 -12.36
CA SER A 297 1.13 -37.67 -11.64
C SER A 297 -0.29 -37.68 -12.20
N GLU A 298 -0.83 -36.50 -12.50
CA GLU A 298 -2.23 -36.32 -12.91
C GLU A 298 -2.36 -36.37 -14.42
N VAL A 299 -1.51 -35.67 -15.16
CA VAL A 299 -1.67 -35.56 -16.62
C VAL A 299 -0.89 -36.65 -17.34
N SER A 300 0.44 -36.63 -17.30
CA SER A 300 1.30 -37.47 -18.14
C SER A 300 1.09 -38.96 -17.90
N ARG A 301 1.02 -39.39 -16.63
CA ARG A 301 0.81 -40.79 -16.28
C ARG A 301 -0.57 -41.31 -16.72
N VAL A 302 -1.61 -40.47 -16.67
CA VAL A 302 -2.94 -40.83 -17.16
C VAL A 302 -2.94 -40.96 -18.68
N MET A 303 -2.31 -40.02 -19.38
CA MET A 303 -2.16 -40.07 -20.85
C MET A 303 -1.43 -41.34 -21.30
N LEU A 304 -0.32 -41.69 -20.63
CA LEU A 304 0.45 -42.89 -20.94
C LEU A 304 -0.37 -44.16 -20.72
N ARG A 305 -1.02 -44.30 -19.55
CA ARG A 305 -1.86 -45.48 -19.25
C ARG A 305 -3.02 -45.62 -20.22
N ARG A 306 -3.71 -44.53 -20.56
CA ARG A 306 -4.83 -44.57 -21.52
C ARG A 306 -4.37 -44.92 -22.92
N LYS A 307 -3.21 -44.39 -23.34
CA LYS A 307 -2.62 -44.73 -24.63
C LYS A 307 -2.33 -46.23 -24.72
N GLU A 308 -1.76 -46.82 -23.67
CA GLU A 308 -1.53 -48.27 -23.60
C GLU A 308 -2.82 -49.08 -23.70
N VAL A 309 -3.88 -48.69 -22.97
CA VAL A 309 -5.19 -49.36 -23.01
C VAL A 309 -5.81 -49.28 -24.40
N CYS A 310 -5.79 -48.09 -25.03
CA CYS A 310 -6.34 -47.89 -26.37
C CYS A 310 -5.59 -48.73 -27.43
N LEU A 311 -4.26 -48.78 -27.34
CA LEU A 311 -3.44 -49.62 -28.23
C LEU A 311 -3.71 -51.11 -28.05
N ARG A 312 -3.92 -51.59 -26.82
CA ARG A 312 -4.29 -53.00 -26.56
C ARG A 312 -5.66 -53.34 -27.15
N SER A 313 -6.66 -52.49 -26.92
CA SER A 313 -8.00 -52.70 -27.46
C SER A 313 -8.02 -52.68 -28.99
N ALA A 314 -7.28 -51.77 -29.63
CA ALA A 314 -7.15 -51.74 -31.09
C ALA A 314 -6.49 -53.01 -31.64
N ARG A 315 -5.50 -53.55 -30.94
CA ARG A 315 -4.84 -54.80 -31.32
C ARG A 315 -5.77 -56.00 -31.19
N GLU A 316 -6.50 -56.12 -30.10
CA GLU A 316 -7.46 -57.21 -29.88
C GLU A 316 -8.64 -57.16 -30.87
N GLY A 317 -9.16 -55.97 -31.17
CA GLY A 317 -10.20 -55.78 -32.18
C GLY A 317 -9.76 -56.17 -33.60
N ALA A 318 -8.49 -55.95 -33.94
CA ALA A 318 -7.93 -56.35 -35.24
C ALA A 318 -7.69 -57.87 -35.38
N TYR A 319 -7.60 -58.62 -34.26
CA TYR A 319 -7.51 -60.09 -34.28
C TYR A 319 -8.88 -60.78 -34.27
N ALA A 320 -9.95 -60.04 -33.98
CA ALA A 320 -11.33 -60.56 -33.91
C ALA A 320 -12.11 -60.45 -35.24
N SER A 321 -11.54 -59.79 -36.26
CA SER A 321 -12.08 -59.62 -37.62
C SER A 321 -11.34 -60.47 -38.64
#